data_AF-A0A9Q0ZQ31-F1
#
_entry.id   AF-A0A9Q0ZQ31-F1
#
_cell.length_a   1.000
_cell.length_b   1.000
_cell.length_c   1.000
_cell.angle_alpha   90.00
_cell.angle_beta   90.00
_cell.angle_gamma   90.00
#
_symmetry.space_group_name_H-M   'P 1'
#
loop_
_entity.id
_entity.type
_entity.pdbx_description
1 polymer ?
#
loop_
_entity_poly.entity_id
_entity_poly.type
_entity_poly.pdbx_seq_one_letter_code
_entity_poly.pdbx_strand_id
1 'polypeptide(L)'
;MADQSQAHSRVPDDTVHYAIFPDSSSLSNPSDSSQALHLHLQILEFISPYTSSYIWQHEPFSLSLSSSASPPLPHLHGKLRFGDNIEDEWFTVFLLFQISHHFPSLSIRVWDNDGEFLLIEAAFHLPRWINPDTSDNRVFIRRGDIHIVPKSRLPCPNLIDSLKFLIDCEGESRAAESVQIAVKGRISDYPERARRNTHQVRVRVPVSVAQILKQEPCLISLAVEGFYDRDIDTMKYAAKMEKFFSRGKEELVCVVIKMSRAMYAQLMQQKFQAPKCYRMPSQGDDVGAYLEAELGMKIACGFEMMYQQRRREGEEGKGSTWLKYKESLERSGYF
;
A
#
# COMPACT_ATOMS: atom_id res chain seq x y z
N MET A 1 -21.77 35.39 -8.78
CA MET A 1 -22.01 33.93 -8.78
C MET A 1 -20.75 33.30 -9.34
N ALA A 2 -19.77 33.09 -8.46
CA ALA A 2 -18.47 32.55 -8.82
C ALA A 2 -18.35 31.19 -8.15
N ASP A 3 -18.14 30.19 -8.99
CA ASP A 3 -17.90 28.80 -8.68
C ASP A 3 -16.52 28.66 -8.02
N GLN A 4 -16.49 28.18 -6.77
CA GLN A 4 -15.25 27.83 -6.07
C GLN A 4 -15.17 26.31 -6.01
N SER A 5 -14.45 25.74 -6.98
CA SER A 5 -13.99 24.37 -6.95
C SER A 5 -12.93 24.23 -5.84
N GLN A 6 -13.37 23.88 -4.64
CA GLN A 6 -12.50 23.37 -3.59
C GLN A 6 -11.93 22.01 -4.04
N ALA A 7 -10.64 22.00 -4.37
CA ALA A 7 -9.88 20.78 -4.54
C ALA A 7 -9.78 20.09 -3.17
N HIS A 8 -10.74 19.23 -2.86
CA HIS A 8 -10.59 18.25 -1.80
C HIS A 8 -9.43 17.32 -2.19
N SER A 9 -8.36 17.31 -1.40
CA SER A 9 -7.37 16.24 -1.44
C SER A 9 -8.05 14.96 -0.96
N ARG A 10 -8.76 14.27 -1.87
CA ARG A 10 -9.30 12.95 -1.61
C ARG A 10 -8.13 12.03 -1.34
N VAL A 11 -8.11 11.45 -0.14
CA VAL A 11 -7.33 10.23 0.12
C VAL A 11 -7.71 9.25 -0.99
N PRO A 12 -6.76 8.56 -1.64
CA PRO A 12 -7.10 7.57 -2.65
C PRO A 12 -8.03 6.54 -2.02
N ASP A 13 -9.17 6.25 -2.66
CA ASP A 13 -10.29 5.46 -2.15
C ASP A 13 -9.91 4.01 -1.73
N ASP A 14 -8.65 3.58 -1.91
CA ASP A 14 -8.12 2.25 -1.59
C ASP A 14 -6.81 2.29 -0.76
N THR A 15 -6.83 2.97 0.39
CA THR A 15 -5.65 3.12 1.26
C THR A 15 -5.94 2.66 2.68
N VAL A 16 -5.09 1.76 3.21
CA VAL A 16 -5.11 1.39 4.63
C VAL A 16 -4.08 2.19 5.39
N HIS A 17 -4.50 2.74 6.52
CA HIS A 17 -3.72 3.54 7.44
C HIS A 17 -3.55 2.81 8.76
N TYR A 18 -2.40 2.98 9.41
CA TYR A 18 -2.17 2.41 10.72
C TYR A 18 -1.26 3.30 11.56
N ALA A 19 -1.49 3.23 12.87
CA ALA A 19 -0.71 3.94 13.87
C ALA A 19 -0.42 3.01 15.05
N ILE A 20 0.82 2.99 15.49
CA ILE A 20 1.38 2.11 16.52
C ILE A 20 1.85 3.00 17.68
N PHE A 21 1.19 2.86 18.81
CA PHE A 21 1.41 3.65 20.02
C PHE A 21 2.09 2.80 21.10
N PRO A 22 3.35 3.10 21.46
CA PRO A 22 4.01 2.50 22.62
C PRO A 22 3.42 2.99 23.94
N ASP A 23 3.33 2.12 24.95
CA ASP A 23 2.86 2.49 26.29
C ASP A 23 3.73 3.57 26.96
N SER A 24 5.05 3.57 26.66
CA SER A 24 6.05 4.46 27.26
C SER A 24 6.11 5.86 26.63
N SER A 25 5.20 6.20 25.72
CA SER A 25 5.17 7.48 24.99
C SER A 25 4.71 8.63 25.90
N SER A 26 5.54 9.00 26.87
CA SER A 26 5.32 10.19 27.70
C SER A 26 5.59 11.44 26.88
N LEU A 27 4.74 12.45 27.06
CA LEU A 27 4.80 13.75 26.39
C LEU A 27 5.94 14.62 26.95
N SER A 28 7.24 14.38 26.70
CA SER A 28 8.25 15.44 26.93
C SER A 28 9.73 15.17 26.59
N ASN A 29 10.22 13.95 26.36
CA ASN A 29 11.67 13.74 26.45
C ASN A 29 12.36 13.53 25.09
N PRO A 30 13.53 14.16 24.86
CA PRO A 30 14.36 13.87 23.66
C PRO A 30 14.92 12.44 23.63
N SER A 31 14.85 11.69 24.74
CA SER A 31 15.10 10.25 24.77
C SER A 31 14.05 9.42 24.04
N ASP A 32 12.87 9.99 23.78
CA ASP A 32 11.74 9.27 23.20
C ASP A 32 11.96 9.05 21.70
N SER A 33 12.70 9.94 21.04
CA SER A 33 13.07 9.81 19.62
C SER A 33 14.03 8.64 19.37
N SER A 34 14.99 8.38 20.26
CA SER A 34 15.93 7.26 20.10
C SER A 34 15.25 5.91 20.41
N GLN A 35 14.35 5.87 21.38
CA GLN A 35 13.53 4.69 21.66
C GLN A 35 12.56 4.38 20.52
N ALA A 36 11.90 5.40 19.97
CA ALA A 36 11.00 5.23 18.83
C ALA A 36 11.74 4.74 17.58
N LEU A 37 12.95 5.24 17.33
CA LEU A 37 13.81 4.75 16.25
C LEU A 37 14.25 3.29 16.47
N HIS A 38 14.60 2.93 17.72
CA HIS A 38 14.96 1.55 18.05
C HIS A 38 13.78 0.60 17.82
N LEU A 39 12.59 0.95 18.30
CA LEU A 39 11.36 0.19 18.08
C LEU A 39 11.03 0.07 16.58
N HIS A 40 11.19 1.16 15.82
CA HIS A 40 11.00 1.15 14.37
C HIS A 40 11.87 0.08 13.69
N LEU A 41 13.18 0.04 14.02
CA LEU A 41 14.10 -0.94 13.46
C LEU A 41 13.76 -2.37 13.91
N GLN A 42 13.41 -2.57 15.18
CA GLN A 42 12.99 -3.88 15.70
C GLN A 42 11.75 -4.42 15.00
N ILE A 43 10.76 -3.56 14.74
CA ILE A 43 9.55 -3.96 14.02
C ILE A 43 9.90 -4.35 12.58
N LEU A 44 10.70 -3.55 11.88
CA LEU A 44 11.11 -3.86 10.50
C LEU A 44 11.90 -5.17 10.41
N GLU A 45 12.81 -5.40 11.35
CA GLU A 45 13.55 -6.66 11.45
C GLU A 45 12.61 -7.85 11.69
N PHE A 46 11.67 -7.70 12.63
CA PHE A 46 10.69 -8.74 12.97
C PHE A 46 9.79 -9.12 11.78
N ILE A 47 9.33 -8.15 10.99
CA ILE A 47 8.42 -8.43 9.86
C ILE A 47 9.13 -8.79 8.55
N SER A 48 10.44 -8.56 8.44
CA SER A 48 11.25 -8.83 7.25
C SER A 48 11.07 -10.25 6.67
N PRO A 49 10.97 -11.33 7.47
CA PRO A 49 10.72 -12.67 6.95
C PRO A 49 9.38 -12.83 6.21
N TYR A 50 8.38 -11.99 6.53
CA TYR A 50 7.08 -11.99 5.85
C TYR A 50 7.07 -11.09 4.61
N THR A 51 7.74 -9.95 4.66
CA THR A 51 7.64 -8.90 3.63
C THR A 51 8.68 -9.00 2.52
N SER A 52 9.86 -9.57 2.79
CA SER A 52 11.01 -9.58 1.86
C SER A 52 10.73 -10.26 0.52
N SER A 53 9.92 -11.32 0.50
CA SER A 53 9.54 -12.02 -0.72
C SER A 53 8.17 -11.62 -1.29
N TYR A 54 7.47 -10.71 -0.61
CA TYR A 54 6.10 -10.33 -0.97
C TYR A 54 6.10 -9.18 -1.99
N ILE A 55 5.31 -9.32 -3.05
CA ILE A 55 5.20 -8.33 -4.13
C ILE A 55 3.92 -7.52 -3.90
N TRP A 56 4.09 -6.32 -3.37
CA TRP A 56 3.03 -5.35 -3.10
C TRP A 56 2.51 -4.69 -4.39
N GLN A 57 1.23 -4.34 -4.40
CA GLN A 57 0.55 -3.76 -5.56
C GLN A 57 1.03 -2.36 -5.92
N HIS A 58 1.01 -1.43 -4.96
CA HIS A 58 1.47 -0.06 -5.17
C HIS A 58 2.62 0.27 -4.23
N GLU A 59 2.41 0.11 -2.94
CA GLU A 59 3.35 0.53 -1.91
C GLU A 59 3.62 -0.61 -0.91
N PRO A 60 4.88 -0.87 -0.54
CA PRO A 60 5.19 -1.84 0.50
C PRO A 60 4.76 -1.33 1.88
N PHE A 61 4.60 -2.26 2.82
CA PHE A 61 4.46 -1.92 4.22
C PHE A 61 5.59 -0.98 4.65
N SER A 62 5.23 0.17 5.24
CA SER A 62 6.15 1.24 5.57
C SER A 62 5.87 1.77 6.96
N LEU A 63 6.92 2.14 7.69
CA LEU A 63 6.79 2.77 8.99
C LEU A 63 7.55 4.08 8.99
N SER A 64 6.94 5.11 9.51
CA SER A 64 7.51 6.43 9.68
C SER A 64 7.27 6.90 11.11
N LEU A 65 8.24 7.65 11.62
CA LEU A 65 8.13 8.31 12.92
C LEU A 65 7.20 9.52 12.78
N SER A 66 6.27 9.67 13.71
CA SER A 66 5.40 10.86 13.74
C SER A 66 6.24 12.13 13.87
N SER A 67 6.17 13.00 12.86
CA SER A 67 6.71 14.37 12.98
C SER A 67 5.70 15.24 13.71
N SER A 68 6.18 16.15 14.55
CA SER A 68 5.42 16.93 15.54
C SER A 68 4.29 17.78 14.94
N ALA A 69 3.14 17.18 14.62
CA ALA A 69 1.85 17.86 14.41
C ALA A 69 0.72 16.83 14.27
N SER A 70 0.01 16.56 15.37
CA SER A 70 -1.25 15.79 15.48
C SER A 70 -1.24 14.32 15.01
N PRO A 71 -1.59 13.34 15.89
CA PRO A 71 -1.91 13.49 17.31
C PRO A 71 -0.69 13.88 18.17
N PRO A 72 -0.89 14.44 19.37
CA PRO A 72 0.18 14.97 20.23
C PRO A 72 1.12 13.89 20.82
N LEU A 73 0.93 12.61 20.49
CA LEU A 73 1.70 11.50 21.05
C LEU A 73 2.77 11.03 20.05
N PRO A 74 4.02 10.78 20.50
CA PRO A 74 5.01 10.07 19.70
C PRO A 74 4.46 8.69 19.31
N HIS A 75 4.42 8.40 18.01
CA HIS A 75 3.95 7.12 17.50
C HIS A 75 4.65 6.76 16.19
N LEU A 76 4.61 5.49 15.84
CA LEU A 76 4.94 5.06 14.48
C LEU A 76 3.66 5.02 13.68
N HIS A 77 3.70 5.44 12.43
CA HIS A 77 2.55 5.32 11.55
C HIS A 77 2.99 4.87 10.17
N GLY A 78 2.04 4.37 9.41
CA GLY A 78 2.23 4.01 8.03
C GLY A 78 0.92 4.10 7.28
N LYS A 79 1.06 4.03 5.97
CA LYS A 79 -0.04 3.84 5.05
C LYS A 79 0.44 3.00 3.90
N LEU A 80 -0.47 2.31 3.25
CA LEU A 80 -0.22 1.70 1.95
C LEU A 80 -1.48 1.76 1.11
N ARG A 81 -1.29 2.07 -0.16
CA ARG A 81 -2.35 1.95 -1.16
C ARG A 81 -2.43 0.49 -1.62
N PHE A 82 -3.58 -0.16 -1.38
CA PHE A 82 -3.81 -1.54 -1.80
C PHE A 82 -4.47 -1.63 -3.18
N GLY A 83 -5.18 -0.58 -3.62
CA GLY A 83 -5.85 -0.55 -4.93
C GLY A 83 -6.83 -1.71 -5.08
N ASP A 84 -6.78 -2.40 -6.22
CA ASP A 84 -7.63 -3.59 -6.44
C ASP A 84 -7.16 -4.85 -5.68
N ASN A 85 -5.97 -4.81 -5.05
CA ASN A 85 -5.39 -5.97 -4.38
C ASN A 85 -5.71 -5.94 -2.88
N ILE A 86 -6.97 -6.24 -2.54
CA ILE A 86 -7.48 -6.34 -1.14
C ILE A 86 -6.63 -7.29 -0.27
N GLU A 87 -5.88 -8.21 -0.88
CA GLU A 87 -4.93 -9.07 -0.14
C GLU A 87 -3.81 -8.28 0.54
N ASP A 88 -3.40 -7.12 0.01
CA ASP A 88 -2.37 -6.25 0.63
C ASP A 88 -2.89 -5.60 1.92
N GLU A 89 -4.16 -5.21 1.94
CA GLU A 89 -4.84 -4.70 3.14
C GLU A 89 -4.86 -5.77 4.25
N TRP A 90 -5.37 -6.95 3.94
CA TRP A 90 -5.49 -8.02 4.94
C TRP A 90 -4.15 -8.62 5.36
N PHE A 91 -3.17 -8.66 4.46
CA PHE A 91 -1.81 -9.02 4.83
C PHE A 91 -1.21 -7.99 5.80
N THR A 92 -1.52 -6.71 5.63
CA THR A 92 -1.12 -5.66 6.57
C THR A 92 -1.78 -5.85 7.93
N VAL A 93 -3.09 -6.13 7.98
CA VAL A 93 -3.77 -6.47 9.24
C VAL A 93 -3.07 -7.65 9.93
N PHE A 94 -2.75 -8.71 9.19
CA PHE A 94 -1.99 -9.84 9.72
C PHE A 94 -0.64 -9.39 10.33
N LEU A 95 0.14 -8.57 9.62
CA LEU A 95 1.41 -8.05 10.12
C LEU A 95 1.22 -7.25 11.42
N LEU A 96 0.21 -6.39 11.50
CA LEU A 96 -0.09 -5.60 12.70
C LEU A 96 -0.49 -6.49 13.89
N PHE A 97 -1.24 -7.56 13.66
CA PHE A 97 -1.51 -8.57 14.69
C PHE A 97 -0.23 -9.24 15.19
N GLN A 98 0.65 -9.68 14.27
CA GLN A 98 1.94 -10.28 14.63
C GLN A 98 2.83 -9.30 15.41
N ILE A 99 2.89 -8.04 14.99
CA ILE A 99 3.62 -6.97 15.68
C ILE A 99 3.07 -6.80 17.10
N SER A 100 1.74 -6.63 17.25
CA SER A 100 1.14 -6.44 18.58
C SER A 100 1.34 -7.64 19.52
N HIS A 101 1.42 -8.86 18.96
CA HIS A 101 1.65 -10.07 19.72
C HIS A 101 3.11 -10.17 20.19
N HIS A 102 4.06 -9.84 19.32
CA HIS A 102 5.49 -9.87 19.64
C HIS A 102 5.92 -8.72 20.56
N PHE A 103 5.32 -7.54 20.37
CA PHE A 103 5.57 -6.33 21.17
C PHE A 103 4.31 -5.99 21.98
N PRO A 104 4.12 -6.61 23.15
CA PRO A 104 2.86 -6.53 23.91
C PRO A 104 2.58 -5.15 24.52
N SER A 105 3.56 -4.25 24.53
CA SER A 105 3.44 -2.86 24.98
C SER A 105 3.00 -1.89 23.87
N LEU A 106 2.46 -2.41 22.77
CA LEU A 106 1.97 -1.63 21.64
C LEU A 106 0.45 -1.69 21.55
N SER A 107 -0.16 -0.52 21.39
CA SER A 107 -1.56 -0.37 21.00
C SER A 107 -1.59 0.11 19.56
N ILE A 108 -2.24 -0.64 18.68
CA ILE A 108 -2.23 -0.38 17.23
C ILE A 108 -3.64 -0.01 16.77
N ARG A 109 -3.75 1.04 15.97
CA ARG A 109 -4.96 1.37 15.21
C ARG A 109 -4.74 1.04 13.74
N VAL A 110 -5.79 0.58 13.07
CA VAL A 110 -5.81 0.35 11.63
C VAL A 110 -7.18 0.74 11.09
N TRP A 111 -7.21 1.53 10.03
CA TRP A 111 -8.44 2.04 9.43
C TRP A 111 -8.22 2.27 7.94
N ASP A 112 -9.29 2.31 7.17
CA ASP A 112 -9.28 2.62 5.74
C ASP A 112 -10.20 3.82 5.47
N ASN A 113 -10.65 4.00 4.23
CA ASN A 113 -11.54 5.07 3.84
C ASN A 113 -12.98 4.91 4.37
N ASP A 114 -13.39 3.69 4.72
CA ASP A 114 -14.67 3.39 5.38
C ASP A 114 -14.57 3.55 6.92
N GLY A 115 -13.38 3.82 7.43
CA GLY A 115 -13.07 3.98 8.85
C GLY A 115 -12.66 2.66 9.49
N GLU A 116 -13.43 2.18 10.47
CA GLU A 116 -13.07 1.01 11.27
C GLU A 116 -13.49 -0.30 10.56
N PHE A 117 -12.88 -0.60 9.41
CA PHE A 117 -13.27 -1.74 8.55
C PHE A 117 -13.17 -3.12 9.23
N LEU A 118 -12.33 -3.28 10.26
CA LEU A 118 -12.28 -4.52 11.05
C LEU A 118 -13.65 -4.84 11.69
N LEU A 119 -14.45 -3.82 12.00
CA LEU A 119 -15.79 -3.99 12.54
C LEU A 119 -16.77 -4.57 11.51
N ILE A 120 -16.53 -4.35 10.21
CA ILE A 120 -17.37 -4.89 9.14
C ILE A 120 -17.32 -6.43 9.17
N GLU A 121 -16.13 -7.02 9.32
CA GLU A 121 -16.00 -8.48 9.40
C GLU A 121 -16.64 -9.07 10.65
N ALA A 122 -16.70 -8.30 11.74
CA ALA A 122 -17.33 -8.72 12.98
C ALA A 122 -18.79 -8.25 13.14
N ALA A 123 -19.41 -7.66 12.11
CA ALA A 123 -20.65 -6.87 12.24
C ALA A 123 -21.79 -7.58 12.98
N PHE A 124 -21.96 -8.89 12.77
CA PHE A 124 -23.00 -9.70 13.43
C PHE A 124 -22.75 -10.00 14.91
N HIS A 125 -21.56 -9.68 15.41
CA HIS A 125 -21.09 -9.97 16.76
C HIS A 125 -20.83 -8.71 17.58
N LEU A 126 -21.01 -7.53 16.99
CA LEU A 126 -20.76 -6.27 17.64
C LEU A 126 -21.86 -5.87 18.64
N PRO A 127 -21.51 -5.20 19.74
CA PRO A 127 -22.49 -4.55 20.60
C PRO A 127 -23.33 -3.53 19.82
N ARG A 128 -24.65 -3.49 20.03
CA ARG A 128 -25.58 -2.59 19.31
C ARG A 128 -25.23 -1.10 19.36
N TRP A 129 -24.42 -0.68 20.33
CA TRP A 129 -24.05 0.71 20.50
C TRP A 129 -22.92 1.16 19.58
N ILE A 130 -22.12 0.24 19.02
CA ILE A 130 -20.99 0.57 18.15
C ILE A 130 -21.48 0.69 16.70
N ASN A 131 -21.15 1.81 16.08
CA ASN A 131 -21.51 2.18 14.72
C ASN A 131 -20.49 3.21 14.21
N PRO A 132 -20.51 3.61 12.93
CA PRO A 132 -19.54 4.56 12.38
C PRO A 132 -19.42 5.88 13.16
N ASP A 133 -20.51 6.37 13.76
CA ASP A 133 -20.51 7.62 14.53
C ASP A 133 -19.91 7.48 15.93
N THR A 134 -19.76 6.25 16.44
CA THR A 134 -19.37 5.98 17.83
C THR A 134 -18.10 5.16 17.96
N SER A 135 -17.55 4.62 16.87
CA SER A 135 -16.36 3.77 16.87
C SER A 135 -15.04 4.54 16.95
N ASP A 136 -15.06 5.85 16.70
CA ASP A 136 -13.83 6.67 16.69
C ASP A 136 -13.04 6.57 18.01
N ASN A 137 -11.73 6.40 17.88
CA ASN A 137 -10.77 6.17 18.96
C ASN A 137 -11.15 5.01 19.89
N ARG A 138 -11.87 3.97 19.45
CA ARG A 138 -12.23 2.83 20.32
C ARG A 138 -11.63 1.49 19.94
N VAL A 139 -11.29 1.29 18.68
CA VAL A 139 -10.86 -0.01 18.15
C VAL A 139 -9.35 -0.05 18.07
N PHE A 140 -8.75 -1.06 18.71
CA PHE A 140 -7.31 -1.25 18.75
C PHE A 140 -6.94 -2.72 18.64
N ILE A 141 -5.76 -2.99 18.09
CA ILE A 141 -5.10 -4.30 18.15
C ILE A 141 -4.03 -4.21 19.22
N ARG A 142 -4.04 -5.13 20.19
CA ARG A 142 -3.08 -5.18 21.29
C ARG A 142 -2.88 -6.62 21.74
N ARG A 143 -1.62 -7.03 21.96
CA ARG A 143 -1.24 -8.41 22.35
C ARG A 143 -1.78 -9.53 21.43
N GLY A 144 -2.08 -9.22 20.17
CA GLY A 144 -2.68 -10.14 19.21
C GLY A 144 -4.19 -10.31 19.35
N ASP A 145 -4.87 -9.47 20.14
CA ASP A 145 -6.33 -9.42 20.30
C ASP A 145 -6.89 -8.07 19.86
N ILE A 146 -8.18 -8.05 19.54
CA ILE A 146 -8.95 -6.84 19.30
C ILE A 146 -9.47 -6.28 20.62
N HIS A 147 -9.30 -4.99 20.82
CA HIS A 147 -9.83 -4.25 21.95
C HIS A 147 -10.82 -3.19 21.45
N ILE A 148 -11.95 -3.08 22.15
CA ILE A 148 -12.99 -2.09 21.92
C ILE A 148 -13.23 -1.35 23.24
N VAL A 149 -12.88 -0.07 23.30
CA VAL A 149 -13.11 0.76 24.49
C VAL A 149 -14.61 0.93 24.74
N PRO A 150 -15.16 0.44 25.87
CA PRO A 150 -16.60 0.38 26.08
C PRO A 150 -17.21 1.77 26.31
N LYS A 151 -18.33 2.05 25.64
CA LYS A 151 -19.08 3.31 25.78
C LYS A 151 -19.54 3.61 27.21
N SER A 152 -19.78 2.58 28.02
CA SER A 152 -20.18 2.73 29.43
C SER A 152 -19.08 3.30 30.33
N ARG A 153 -17.80 3.08 29.99
CA ARG A 153 -16.66 3.60 30.75
C ARG A 153 -16.17 4.93 30.20
N LEU A 154 -16.12 5.04 28.87
CA LEU A 154 -15.72 6.25 28.16
C LEU A 154 -16.76 6.60 27.08
N PRO A 155 -17.70 7.54 27.35
CA PRO A 155 -18.77 7.89 26.40
C PRO A 155 -18.29 8.59 25.12
N CYS A 156 -17.29 9.46 25.23
CA CYS A 156 -16.70 10.21 24.10
C CYS A 156 -15.17 10.28 24.27
N PRO A 157 -14.44 9.17 24.08
CA PRO A 157 -13.01 9.15 24.34
C PRO A 157 -12.24 9.93 23.27
N ASN A 158 -11.25 10.69 23.69
CA ASN A 158 -10.16 11.07 22.80
C ASN A 158 -9.13 9.93 22.72
N LEU A 159 -8.19 10.02 21.77
CA LEU A 159 -7.15 9.02 21.58
C LEU A 159 -6.33 8.74 22.84
N ILE A 160 -5.97 9.77 23.61
CA ILE A 160 -5.15 9.63 24.82
C ILE A 160 -5.93 8.86 25.91
N ASP A 161 -7.21 9.18 26.09
CA ASP A 161 -8.08 8.52 27.07
C ASP A 161 -8.20 7.02 26.77
N SER A 162 -8.41 6.69 25.49
CA SER A 162 -8.48 5.29 25.04
C SER A 162 -7.17 4.55 25.26
N LEU A 163 -6.03 5.14 24.90
CA LEU A 163 -4.72 4.52 25.11
C LEU A 163 -4.45 4.26 26.60
N LYS A 164 -4.77 5.21 27.49
CA LYS A 164 -4.67 4.99 28.93
C LYS A 164 -5.60 3.86 29.40
N PHE A 165 -6.83 3.82 28.90
CA PHE A 165 -7.78 2.76 29.24
C PHE A 165 -7.29 1.37 28.83
N LEU A 166 -6.62 1.24 27.68
CA LEU A 166 -6.03 -0.03 27.24
C LEU A 166 -4.91 -0.51 28.16
N ILE A 167 -4.15 0.41 28.74
CA ILE A 167 -3.05 0.10 29.67
C ILE A 167 -3.60 -0.25 31.06
N ASP A 168 -4.51 0.58 31.58
CA ASP A 168 -5.00 0.47 32.96
C ASP A 168 -6.11 -0.58 33.12
N CYS A 169 -6.91 -0.80 32.08
CA CYS A 169 -8.12 -1.63 32.10
C CYS A 169 -8.16 -2.63 30.93
N GLU A 170 -7.03 -3.27 30.63
CA GLU A 170 -6.88 -4.20 29.50
C GLU A 170 -7.98 -5.28 29.46
N GLY A 171 -8.31 -5.87 30.61
CA GLY A 171 -9.33 -6.92 30.70
C GLY A 171 -10.76 -6.47 30.38
N GLU A 172 -11.08 -5.18 30.56
CA GLU A 172 -12.41 -4.62 30.22
C GLU A 172 -12.51 -4.17 28.75
N SER A 173 -11.37 -3.94 28.10
CA SER A 173 -11.33 -3.48 26.71
C SER A 173 -11.30 -4.63 25.70
N ARG A 174 -10.86 -5.83 26.08
CA ARG A 174 -10.79 -6.98 25.16
C ARG A 174 -12.18 -7.28 24.58
N ALA A 175 -12.29 -7.29 23.26
CA ALA A 175 -13.55 -7.59 22.57
C ALA A 175 -13.98 -9.05 22.81
N ALA A 176 -15.29 -9.28 22.70
CA ALA A 176 -15.88 -10.61 22.88
C ALA A 176 -15.27 -11.65 21.94
N GLU A 177 -15.24 -12.91 22.38
CA GLU A 177 -14.59 -13.99 21.62
C GLU A 177 -15.15 -14.17 20.21
N SER A 178 -16.45 -13.91 20.01
CA SER A 178 -17.08 -13.92 18.69
C SER A 178 -16.50 -12.87 17.74
N VAL A 179 -16.13 -11.68 18.25
CA VAL A 179 -15.46 -10.63 17.48
C VAL A 179 -14.02 -11.05 17.15
N GLN A 180 -13.32 -11.64 18.13
CA GLN A 180 -11.96 -12.16 17.91
C GLN A 180 -11.95 -13.22 16.81
N ILE A 181 -12.84 -14.21 16.90
CA ILE A 181 -12.93 -15.31 15.94
C ILE A 181 -13.26 -14.80 14.54
N ALA A 182 -14.19 -13.83 14.41
CA ALA A 182 -14.55 -13.29 13.11
C ALA A 182 -13.36 -12.66 12.39
N VAL A 183 -12.65 -11.73 13.05
CA VAL A 183 -11.51 -11.04 12.43
C VAL A 183 -10.28 -11.93 12.31
N LYS A 184 -9.96 -12.71 13.36
CA LYS A 184 -8.84 -13.66 13.29
C LYS A 184 -9.06 -14.76 12.26
N GLY A 185 -10.31 -15.16 12.04
CA GLY A 185 -10.69 -16.07 10.97
C GLY A 185 -10.26 -15.54 9.60
N ARG A 186 -10.46 -14.24 9.35
CA ARG A 186 -10.06 -13.58 8.10
C ARG A 186 -8.55 -13.61 7.86
N ILE A 187 -7.73 -13.49 8.92
CA ILE A 187 -6.26 -13.48 8.83
C ILE A 187 -5.59 -14.82 9.16
N SER A 188 -6.35 -15.86 9.50
CA SER A 188 -5.83 -17.14 10.02
C SER A 188 -4.90 -17.89 9.06
N ASP A 189 -5.11 -17.74 7.75
CA ASP A 189 -4.35 -18.43 6.71
C ASP A 189 -3.03 -17.73 6.35
N TYR A 190 -2.76 -16.54 6.87
CA TYR A 190 -1.48 -15.87 6.64
C TYR A 190 -0.38 -16.47 7.54
N PRO A 191 0.86 -16.57 7.03
CA PRO A 191 1.37 -16.01 5.78
C PRO A 191 1.19 -16.90 4.53
N GLU A 192 0.68 -18.13 4.65
CA GLU A 192 0.58 -19.04 3.51
C GLU A 192 -0.36 -18.53 2.41
N ARG A 193 -1.45 -17.83 2.78
CA ARG A 193 -2.33 -17.17 1.82
C ARG A 193 -1.59 -16.18 0.91
N ALA A 194 -0.73 -15.34 1.47
CA ALA A 194 0.11 -14.41 0.71
C ALA A 194 1.01 -15.14 -0.29
N ARG A 195 1.59 -16.28 0.11
CA ARG A 195 2.41 -17.12 -0.79
C ARG A 195 1.57 -17.76 -1.89
N ARG A 196 0.38 -18.28 -1.59
CA ARG A 196 -0.56 -18.83 -2.59
C ARG A 196 -1.09 -17.77 -3.56
N ASN A 197 -1.16 -16.50 -3.12
CA ASN A 197 -1.51 -15.37 -3.98
C ASN A 197 -0.37 -14.95 -4.93
N THR A 198 0.84 -15.52 -4.78
CA THR A 198 1.92 -15.31 -5.75
C THR A 198 1.68 -16.18 -6.98
N HIS A 199 1.50 -15.52 -8.12
CA HIS A 199 1.41 -16.16 -9.42
C HIS A 199 2.78 -16.16 -10.12
N GLN A 200 3.13 -17.28 -10.75
CA GLN A 200 4.33 -17.39 -11.59
C GLN A 200 3.89 -17.66 -13.02
N VAL A 201 4.39 -16.85 -13.95
CA VAL A 201 4.01 -16.93 -15.36
C VAL A 201 5.21 -16.73 -16.27
N ARG A 202 5.23 -17.48 -17.36
CA ARG A 202 6.22 -17.31 -18.43
C ARG A 202 5.81 -16.13 -19.31
N VAL A 203 6.75 -15.26 -19.60
CA VAL A 203 6.56 -14.13 -20.51
C VAL A 203 7.73 -13.99 -21.46
N ARG A 204 7.52 -13.30 -22.57
CA ARG A 204 8.60 -12.88 -23.48
C ARG A 204 8.74 -11.36 -23.40
N VAL A 205 9.82 -10.91 -22.78
CA VAL A 205 10.09 -9.49 -22.55
C VAL A 205 11.44 -9.09 -23.14
N PRO A 206 11.67 -7.80 -23.39
CA PRO A 206 12.98 -7.31 -23.80
C PRO A 206 14.07 -7.68 -22.78
N VAL A 207 15.31 -7.88 -23.23
CA VAL A 207 16.44 -8.28 -22.36
C VAL A 207 16.63 -7.30 -21.21
N SER A 208 16.48 -6.00 -21.46
CA SER A 208 16.61 -4.97 -20.42
C SER A 208 15.53 -5.10 -19.33
N VAL A 209 14.29 -5.38 -19.71
CA VAL A 209 13.19 -5.63 -18.78
C VAL A 209 13.42 -6.91 -17.97
N ALA A 210 13.89 -7.98 -18.63
CA ALA A 210 14.26 -9.22 -17.95
C ALA A 210 15.37 -9.00 -16.91
N GLN A 211 16.37 -8.17 -17.21
CA GLN A 211 17.45 -7.83 -16.28
C GLN A 211 16.94 -7.07 -15.05
N ILE A 212 16.07 -6.07 -15.25
CA ILE A 212 15.47 -5.29 -14.17
C ILE A 212 14.70 -6.22 -13.21
N LEU A 213 13.82 -7.07 -13.75
CA LEU A 213 12.99 -7.96 -12.95
C LEU A 213 13.77 -9.11 -12.30
N LYS A 214 14.94 -9.46 -12.85
CA LYS A 214 15.85 -10.41 -12.23
C LYS A 214 16.54 -9.81 -10.99
N GLN A 215 16.89 -8.53 -11.03
CA GLN A 215 17.54 -7.83 -9.92
C GLN A 215 16.53 -7.40 -8.86
N GLU A 216 15.40 -6.81 -9.28
CA GLU A 216 14.38 -6.25 -8.42
C GLU A 216 12.98 -6.71 -8.87
N PRO A 217 12.54 -7.92 -8.46
CA PRO A 217 11.26 -8.49 -8.88
C PRO A 217 10.06 -7.63 -8.51
N CYS A 218 10.13 -6.87 -7.41
CA CYS A 218 9.05 -6.02 -6.92
C CYS A 218 8.68 -4.90 -7.91
N LEU A 219 9.59 -4.51 -8.81
CA LEU A 219 9.31 -3.47 -9.81
C LEU A 219 8.25 -3.87 -10.85
N ILE A 220 7.85 -5.15 -10.90
CA ILE A 220 6.71 -5.58 -11.71
C ILE A 220 5.44 -4.82 -11.36
N SER A 221 5.27 -4.43 -10.09
CA SER A 221 4.12 -3.67 -9.61
C SER A 221 3.96 -2.35 -10.38
N LEU A 222 5.06 -1.64 -10.58
CA LEU A 222 5.11 -0.39 -11.35
C LEU A 222 4.74 -0.61 -12.82
N ALA A 223 5.24 -1.68 -13.43
CA ALA A 223 4.90 -2.00 -14.81
C ALA A 223 3.39 -2.28 -14.96
N VAL A 224 2.82 -3.04 -14.01
CA VAL A 224 1.40 -3.34 -14.00
C VAL A 224 0.59 -2.07 -13.79
N GLU A 225 0.93 -1.25 -12.80
CA GLU A 225 0.27 0.03 -12.50
C GLU A 225 0.28 0.96 -13.71
N GLY A 226 1.46 1.25 -14.27
CA GLY A 226 1.58 2.16 -15.41
C GLY A 226 0.83 1.65 -16.64
N PHE A 227 0.71 0.33 -16.81
CA PHE A 227 -0.12 -0.23 -17.87
C PHE A 227 -1.61 -0.16 -17.54
N TYR A 228 -2.02 -0.53 -16.32
CA TYR A 228 -3.41 -0.66 -15.91
C TYR A 228 -4.11 0.70 -15.81
N ASP A 229 -3.43 1.68 -15.20
CA ASP A 229 -3.90 3.06 -14.96
C ASP A 229 -3.55 4.02 -16.13
N ARG A 230 -3.19 3.48 -17.30
CA ARG A 230 -2.74 4.28 -18.45
C ARG A 230 -3.81 5.27 -18.93
N ASP A 231 -3.33 6.44 -19.32
CA ASP A 231 -4.10 7.53 -19.93
C ASP A 231 -3.65 7.82 -21.38
N ILE A 232 -4.25 8.84 -22.01
CA ILE A 232 -3.97 9.19 -23.41
C ILE A 232 -2.50 9.61 -23.61
N ASP A 233 -1.85 10.21 -22.61
CA ASP A 233 -0.49 10.72 -22.73
C ASP A 233 0.54 9.61 -22.53
N THR A 234 0.37 8.78 -21.52
CA THR A 234 1.19 7.57 -21.28
C THR A 234 1.09 6.57 -22.43
N MET A 235 -0.08 6.46 -23.07
CA MET A 235 -0.25 5.71 -24.32
C MET A 235 0.69 6.15 -25.44
N LYS A 236 1.00 7.45 -25.55
CA LYS A 236 1.96 7.95 -26.55
C LYS A 236 3.38 7.48 -26.25
N TYR A 237 3.75 7.34 -24.98
CA TYR A 237 5.05 6.80 -24.58
C TYR A 237 5.19 5.33 -24.98
N ALA A 238 4.18 4.52 -24.65
CA ALA A 238 4.18 3.10 -25.05
C ALA A 238 4.13 2.91 -26.56
N ALA A 239 3.48 3.78 -27.33
CA ALA A 239 3.49 3.68 -28.79
C ALA A 239 4.89 3.87 -29.39
N LYS A 240 5.76 4.66 -28.72
CA LYS A 240 7.13 4.94 -29.18
C LYS A 240 8.16 3.95 -28.63
N MET A 241 7.98 3.47 -27.40
CA MET A 241 8.96 2.60 -26.70
C MET A 241 10.40 3.17 -26.73
N GLU A 242 10.56 4.45 -26.40
CA GLU A 242 11.84 5.17 -26.53
C GLU A 242 12.92 4.63 -25.59
N LYS A 243 12.58 4.13 -24.40
CA LYS A 243 13.57 3.60 -23.46
C LYS A 243 13.93 2.15 -23.77
N PHE A 244 12.92 1.31 -23.98
CA PHE A 244 13.11 -0.14 -24.05
C PHE A 244 13.21 -0.71 -25.49
N PHE A 245 12.97 0.08 -26.54
CA PHE A 245 13.10 -0.37 -27.94
C PHE A 245 13.75 0.62 -28.92
N SER A 246 14.11 1.85 -28.50
CA SER A 246 14.66 2.89 -29.41
C SER A 246 15.89 2.48 -30.22
N ARG A 247 16.63 1.46 -29.79
CA ARG A 247 17.84 0.97 -30.48
C ARG A 247 17.58 -0.10 -31.54
N GLY A 248 16.31 -0.47 -31.78
CA GLY A 248 15.89 -1.35 -32.87
C GLY A 248 16.43 -2.79 -32.82
N LYS A 249 17.08 -3.20 -31.72
CA LYS A 249 17.81 -4.46 -31.56
C LYS A 249 17.55 -5.16 -30.22
N GLU A 250 16.48 -4.82 -29.51
CA GLU A 250 16.11 -5.55 -28.30
C GLU A 250 15.52 -6.91 -28.69
N GLU A 251 16.23 -7.96 -28.31
CA GLU A 251 15.77 -9.35 -28.41
C GLU A 251 14.75 -9.63 -27.31
N LEU A 252 13.75 -10.45 -27.62
CA LEU A 252 12.77 -10.92 -26.63
C LEU A 252 13.25 -12.24 -26.04
N VAL A 253 13.38 -12.27 -24.72
CA VAL A 253 13.80 -13.47 -23.98
C VAL A 253 12.63 -14.02 -23.16
N CYS A 254 12.54 -15.35 -23.09
CA CYS A 254 11.54 -16.02 -22.27
C CYS A 254 12.03 -16.11 -20.83
N VAL A 255 11.27 -15.56 -19.89
CA VAL A 255 11.57 -15.57 -18.45
C VAL A 255 10.31 -15.89 -17.64
N VAL A 256 10.49 -16.42 -16.43
CA VAL A 256 9.41 -16.59 -15.46
C VAL A 256 9.41 -15.40 -14.52
N ILE A 257 8.28 -14.71 -14.44
CA ILE A 257 8.08 -13.57 -13.53
C ILE A 257 7.11 -13.99 -12.43
N LYS A 258 7.34 -13.45 -11.23
CA LYS A 258 6.42 -13.54 -10.10
C LYS A 258 5.64 -12.23 -9.97
N MET A 259 4.34 -12.32 -9.71
CA MET A 259 3.45 -11.16 -9.44
C MET A 259 2.26 -11.63 -8.61
N SER A 260 1.44 -10.72 -8.09
CA SER A 260 0.18 -11.12 -7.44
C SER A 260 -0.83 -11.64 -8.48
N ARG A 261 -1.81 -12.44 -8.04
CA ARG A 261 -2.91 -12.87 -8.93
C ARG A 261 -3.73 -11.68 -9.43
N ALA A 262 -3.87 -10.63 -8.62
CA ALA A 262 -4.52 -9.38 -8.99
C ALA A 262 -3.79 -8.71 -10.16
N MET A 263 -2.46 -8.52 -10.06
CA MET A 263 -1.64 -7.98 -11.15
C MET A 263 -1.77 -8.78 -12.44
N TYR A 264 -1.72 -10.10 -12.33
CA TYR A 264 -1.87 -10.97 -13.49
C TYR A 264 -3.24 -10.77 -14.16
N ALA A 265 -4.32 -10.71 -13.36
CA ALA A 265 -5.66 -10.46 -13.86
C ALA A 265 -5.78 -9.07 -14.52
N GLN A 266 -5.21 -8.03 -13.91
CA GLN A 266 -5.16 -6.66 -14.45
C GLN A 266 -4.51 -6.61 -15.84
N LEU A 267 -3.40 -7.33 -16.04
CA LEU A 267 -2.74 -7.42 -17.35
C LEU A 267 -3.55 -8.25 -18.36
N MET A 268 -4.18 -9.35 -17.92
CA MET A 268 -4.88 -10.26 -18.83
C MET A 268 -6.23 -9.72 -19.33
N GLN A 269 -6.97 -9.02 -18.48
CA GLN A 269 -8.34 -8.59 -18.82
C GLN A 269 -8.37 -7.46 -19.85
N GLN A 270 -7.29 -6.68 -19.96
CA GLN A 270 -7.25 -5.52 -20.85
C GLN A 270 -6.72 -5.90 -22.24
N LYS A 271 -7.53 -5.68 -23.28
CA LYS A 271 -7.08 -5.79 -24.68
C LYS A 271 -6.18 -4.61 -25.03
N PHE A 272 -5.06 -4.90 -25.68
CA PHE A 272 -4.09 -3.87 -26.04
C PHE A 272 -3.41 -4.20 -27.37
N GLN A 273 -3.31 -3.21 -28.25
CA GLN A 273 -2.62 -3.37 -29.53
C GLN A 273 -1.13 -3.13 -29.34
N ALA A 274 -0.31 -4.09 -29.77
CA ALA A 274 1.13 -3.98 -29.68
C ALA A 274 1.64 -2.75 -30.45
N PRO A 275 2.61 -2.00 -29.89
CA PRO A 275 3.31 -0.94 -30.62
C PRO A 275 3.98 -1.53 -31.88
N LYS A 276 4.07 -0.74 -32.95
CA LYS A 276 4.64 -1.21 -34.24
C LYS A 276 6.10 -1.70 -34.12
N CYS A 277 6.85 -1.16 -33.16
CA CYS A 277 8.23 -1.55 -32.88
C CYS A 277 8.34 -2.88 -32.11
N TYR A 278 7.24 -3.38 -31.53
CA TYR A 278 7.20 -4.62 -30.77
C TYR A 278 6.78 -5.78 -31.68
N ARG A 279 7.69 -6.72 -31.95
CA ARG A 279 7.43 -7.86 -32.83
C ARG A 279 6.62 -8.93 -32.10
N MET A 280 5.34 -9.03 -32.43
CA MET A 280 4.44 -10.07 -31.93
C MET A 280 4.51 -11.34 -32.81
N PRO A 281 4.45 -12.55 -32.23
CA PRO A 281 4.27 -13.77 -33.00
C PRO A 281 2.88 -13.81 -33.64
N SER A 282 2.73 -14.58 -34.73
CA SER A 282 1.44 -14.79 -35.37
C SER A 282 0.49 -15.57 -34.46
N GLN A 283 -0.78 -15.17 -34.39
CA GLN A 283 -1.79 -15.83 -33.54
C GLN A 283 -2.06 -17.30 -33.91
N GLY A 284 -1.74 -17.71 -35.14
CA GLY A 284 -2.02 -19.08 -35.64
C GLY A 284 -0.94 -20.12 -35.38
N ASP A 285 0.29 -19.71 -35.02
CA ASP A 285 1.42 -20.64 -34.97
C ASP A 285 1.54 -21.36 -33.61
N ASP A 286 1.39 -20.61 -32.52
CA ASP A 286 1.42 -21.12 -31.15
C ASP A 286 0.68 -20.14 -30.22
N VAL A 287 -0.48 -20.55 -29.72
CA VAL A 287 -1.32 -19.77 -28.80
C VAL A 287 -0.56 -19.47 -27.50
N GLY A 288 0.25 -20.42 -27.01
CA GLY A 288 1.03 -20.24 -25.80
C GLY A 288 2.10 -19.17 -25.98
N ALA A 289 2.91 -19.27 -27.03
CA ALA A 289 3.91 -18.25 -27.35
C ALA A 289 3.28 -16.86 -27.60
N TYR A 290 2.08 -16.81 -28.18
CA TYR A 290 1.35 -15.55 -28.34
C TYR A 290 0.97 -14.92 -27.00
N LEU A 291 0.42 -15.70 -26.06
CA LEU A 291 0.06 -15.20 -24.72
C LEU A 291 1.30 -14.77 -23.93
N GLU A 292 2.40 -15.52 -24.00
CA GLU A 292 3.67 -15.14 -23.37
C GLU A 292 4.19 -13.79 -23.91
N ALA A 293 4.11 -13.59 -25.23
CA ALA A 293 4.52 -12.35 -25.88
C ALA A 293 3.56 -11.20 -25.60
N GLU A 294 2.25 -11.45 -25.56
CA GLU A 294 1.24 -10.44 -25.27
C GLU A 294 1.42 -9.90 -23.86
N LEU A 295 1.57 -10.80 -22.88
CA LEU A 295 1.78 -10.41 -21.50
C LEU A 295 3.10 -9.66 -21.32
N GLY A 296 4.18 -10.14 -21.94
CA GLY A 296 5.48 -9.45 -21.89
C GLY A 296 5.48 -8.10 -22.61
N MET A 297 4.69 -7.94 -23.65
CA MET A 297 4.47 -6.66 -24.34
C MET A 297 3.75 -5.66 -23.43
N LYS A 298 2.70 -6.07 -22.73
CA LYS A 298 2.01 -5.22 -21.75
C LYS A 298 2.94 -4.76 -20.63
N ILE A 299 3.75 -5.67 -20.08
CA ILE A 299 4.76 -5.35 -19.05
C ILE A 299 5.79 -4.34 -19.57
N ALA A 300 6.34 -4.57 -20.76
CA ALA A 300 7.32 -3.67 -21.35
C ALA A 300 6.74 -2.27 -21.60
N CYS A 301 5.51 -2.19 -22.13
CA CYS A 301 4.79 -0.94 -22.31
C CYS A 301 4.55 -0.23 -20.98
N GLY A 302 4.12 -0.95 -19.94
CA GLY A 302 3.93 -0.39 -18.61
C GLY A 302 5.20 0.21 -18.01
N PHE A 303 6.33 -0.49 -18.15
CA PHE A 303 7.63 0.08 -17.76
C PHE A 303 8.01 1.34 -18.54
N GLU A 304 7.76 1.36 -19.85
CA GLU A 304 8.01 2.54 -20.67
C GLU A 304 7.15 3.73 -20.19
N MET A 305 5.85 3.50 -19.97
CA MET A 305 4.92 4.51 -19.47
C MET A 305 5.42 5.10 -18.14
N MET A 306 5.70 4.25 -17.15
CA MET A 306 6.18 4.69 -15.84
C MET A 306 7.52 5.42 -15.91
N TYR A 307 8.45 4.92 -16.72
CA TYR A 307 9.76 5.55 -16.87
C TYR A 307 9.64 6.96 -17.43
N GLN A 308 8.86 7.14 -18.49
CA GLN A 308 8.69 8.42 -19.16
C GLN A 308 7.92 9.42 -18.30
N GLN A 309 6.86 8.96 -17.63
CA GLN A 309 6.10 9.78 -16.70
C GLN A 309 6.98 10.29 -15.55
N ARG A 310 7.70 9.40 -14.86
CA ARG A 310 8.60 9.81 -13.76
C ARG A 310 9.78 10.65 -14.22
N ARG A 311 10.30 10.39 -15.43
CA ARG A 311 11.33 11.25 -16.04
C ARG A 311 10.80 12.67 -16.23
N ARG A 312 9.60 12.80 -16.78
CA ARG A 312 8.94 14.09 -16.99
C ARG A 312 8.64 14.79 -15.66
N GLU A 313 8.07 14.10 -14.67
CA GLU A 313 7.83 14.65 -13.33
C GLU A 313 9.13 15.11 -12.65
N GLY A 314 10.21 14.34 -12.78
CA GLY A 314 11.53 14.72 -12.27
C GLY A 314 12.16 15.91 -13.00
N GLU A 315 11.91 16.04 -14.30
CA GLU A 315 12.33 17.20 -15.11
C GLU A 315 11.46 18.44 -14.82
N GLU A 316 10.15 18.29 -14.62
CA GLU A 316 9.22 19.35 -14.26
C GLU A 316 9.43 19.86 -12.83
N GLY A 317 9.70 18.96 -11.86
CA GLY A 317 10.04 19.30 -10.48
C GLY A 317 11.40 19.99 -10.32
N LYS A 318 12.28 19.89 -11.33
CA LYS A 318 13.55 20.63 -11.44
C LYS A 318 13.51 21.73 -12.50
N GLY A 319 12.36 21.95 -13.12
CA GLY A 319 12.21 22.75 -14.32
C GLY A 319 12.16 24.25 -14.04
N SER A 320 12.58 25.03 -15.05
CA SER A 320 12.43 26.50 -15.09
C SER A 320 10.99 26.96 -14.79
N THR A 321 9.98 26.11 -15.04
CA THR A 321 8.56 26.38 -14.78
C THR A 321 8.23 26.46 -13.28
N TRP A 322 8.79 25.57 -12.45
CA TRP A 322 8.65 25.65 -10.99
C TRP A 322 9.33 26.89 -10.43
N LEU A 323 10.53 27.21 -10.91
CA LEU A 323 11.23 28.43 -10.50
C LEU A 323 10.44 29.70 -10.86
N LYS A 324 9.85 29.76 -12.06
CA LYS A 324 8.97 30.87 -12.48
C LYS A 324 7.67 30.93 -11.68
N TYR A 325 7.10 29.78 -11.33
CA TYR A 325 5.91 29.70 -10.49
C TYR A 325 6.20 30.12 -9.04
N LYS A 326 7.34 29.69 -8.49
CA LYS A 326 7.85 30.13 -7.19
C LYS A 326 8.12 31.63 -7.16
N GLU A 327 8.80 32.17 -8.17
CA GLU A 327 9.00 33.63 -8.32
C GLU A 327 7.66 34.39 -8.44
N SER A 328 6.65 33.79 -9.08
CA SER A 328 5.30 34.36 -9.15
C SER A 328 4.62 34.37 -7.77
N LEU A 329 4.77 33.31 -6.98
CA LEU A 329 4.21 33.21 -5.63
C LEU A 329 4.90 34.15 -4.64
N GLU A 330 6.23 34.28 -4.74
CA GLU A 330 7.03 35.26 -3.98
C GLU A 330 6.60 36.70 -4.35
N ARG A 331 6.41 36.99 -5.65
CA ARG A 331 5.93 38.31 -6.10
C ARG A 331 4.48 38.61 -5.68
N SER A 332 3.68 37.58 -5.46
CA SER A 332 2.31 37.68 -4.95
C SER A 332 2.21 37.64 -3.43
N GLY A 333 3.33 37.58 -2.70
CA GLY A 333 3.37 37.68 -1.23
C GLY A 333 2.91 36.44 -0.48
N TYR A 334 2.95 35.26 -1.11
CA TYR A 334 2.61 33.99 -0.47
C TYR A 334 3.78 33.36 0.33
N PHE A 335 4.98 33.96 0.25
CA PHE A 335 6.19 33.57 0.96
C PHE A 335 6.95 34.79 1.50
#